data_AF-A0A5N9D1D4-F1
#
_entry.id   AF-A0A5N9D1D4-F1
#
_cell.length_a   1.000
_cell.length_b   1.000
_cell.length_c   1.000
_cell.angle_alpha   90.00
_cell.angle_beta   90.00
_cell.angle_gamma   90.00
#
_symmetry.space_group_name_H-M   'P 1'
#
loop_
_entity.id
_entity.type
_entity.pdbx_description
1 polymer ?
#
loop_
_entity_poly.entity_id
_entity_poly.type
_entity_poly.pdbx_seq_one_letter_code
_entity_poly.pdbx_strand_id
1 'polypeptide(L)' 'MSDTLFGSDNSAGRRRAMLRTAMGPTIAAALADPVVIEIMVNPDGVLRLDRLGEGRIDTGTKYEPAQVER' A
#
# COMPACT_ATOMS: atom_id res chain seq x y z
N MET A 1 -21.05 -20.91 21.80
CA MET A 1 -19.74 -20.73 22.47
C MET A 1 -18.78 -21.74 21.88
N SER A 2 -18.03 -21.37 20.83
CA SER A 2 -16.88 -22.14 20.34
C SER A 2 -16.07 -21.22 19.43
N ASP A 3 -15.38 -20.26 20.06
CA ASP A 3 -14.32 -19.50 19.40
C ASP A 3 -13.04 -20.30 19.54
N THR A 4 -12.65 -20.99 18.49
CA THR A 4 -11.29 -21.47 18.33
C THR A 4 -10.95 -21.36 16.86
N LEU A 5 -9.81 -20.69 16.58
CA LEU A 5 -9.00 -20.67 15.36
C LEU A 5 -8.69 -19.24 14.82
N PHE A 6 -8.01 -18.42 15.62
CA PHE A 6 -7.18 -17.31 15.11
C PHE A 6 -5.73 -17.47 15.59
N GLY A 7 -5.11 -18.57 15.17
CA GLY A 7 -3.72 -18.91 15.50
C GLY A 7 -2.66 -18.29 14.58
N SER A 8 -3.03 -17.40 13.67
CA SER A 8 -2.14 -16.76 12.68
C SER A 8 -1.98 -15.25 12.87
N ASP A 9 -2.53 -14.69 13.95
CA ASP A 9 -3.05 -13.31 13.97
C ASP A 9 -2.15 -12.22 14.58
N ASN A 10 -0.91 -12.52 15.00
CA ASN A 10 -0.06 -11.49 15.64
C ASN A 10 1.14 -11.06 14.77
N SER A 11 1.87 -12.00 14.16
CA SER A 11 3.04 -11.65 13.33
C SER A 11 2.64 -11.00 12.00
N ALA A 12 1.63 -11.53 11.31
CA ALA A 12 1.14 -10.99 10.03
C ALA A 12 0.49 -9.62 10.22
N GLY A 13 -0.36 -9.46 11.24
CA GLY A 13 -0.97 -8.18 11.62
C GLY A 13 0.08 -7.11 11.95
N ARG A 14 1.05 -7.44 12.81
CA ARG A 14 2.17 -6.53 13.14
C ARG A 14 3.01 -6.19 11.91
N ARG A 15 3.35 -7.18 11.07
CA ARG A 15 4.11 -6.95 9.83
C ARG A 15 3.37 -6.00 8.89
N ARG A 16 2.05 -6.17 8.74
CA ARG A 16 1.21 -5.29 7.90
C ARG A 16 1.12 -3.88 8.47
N ALA A 17 1.00 -3.73 9.79
CA ALA A 17 1.05 -2.43 10.46
C ALA A 17 2.42 -1.75 10.25
N MET A 18 3.52 -2.47 10.48
CA MET A 18 4.87 -1.96 10.26
C MET A 18 5.09 -1.53 8.80
N LEU A 19 4.64 -2.33 7.83
CA LEU A 19 4.72 -1.99 6.42
C LEU A 19 3.93 -0.72 6.10
N ARG A 20 2.70 -0.56 6.60
CA ARG A 20 1.92 0.67 6.42
C ARG A 20 2.63 1.90 7.00
N THR A 21 3.23 1.77 8.19
CA THR A 21 4.01 2.87 8.79
C THR A 21 5.24 3.19 7.97
N ALA A 22 5.98 2.19 7.50
CA ALA A 22 7.21 2.37 6.73
C ALA A 22 6.96 2.99 5.35
N MET A 23 5.84 2.66 4.72
CA MET A 23 5.49 3.15 3.37
C MET A 23 4.93 4.58 3.34
N GLY A 24 4.70 5.19 4.50
CA GLY A 24 4.20 6.56 4.61
C GLY A 24 2.71 6.73 4.32
N PRO A 25 2.16 7.93 4.56
CA PRO A 25 0.71 8.17 4.61
C PRO A 25 0.03 7.96 3.26
N THR A 26 0.68 8.31 2.14
CA THR A 26 0.07 8.22 0.81
C THR A 26 -0.16 6.77 0.39
N ILE A 27 0.86 5.91 0.54
CA ILE A 27 0.73 4.48 0.21
C ILE A 27 -0.17 3.78 1.24
N ALA A 28 -0.11 4.17 2.52
CA ALA A 28 -1.01 3.63 3.53
C ALA A 28 -2.49 3.92 3.21
N ALA A 29 -2.81 5.12 2.71
CA ALA A 29 -4.16 5.48 2.27
C ALA A 29 -4.58 4.65 1.05
N ALA A 30 -3.70 4.49 0.05
CA ALA A 30 -3.97 3.64 -1.11
C ALA A 30 -4.18 2.16 -0.73
N LEU A 31 -3.41 1.63 0.24
CA LEU A 31 -3.58 0.28 0.77
C LEU A 31 -4.88 0.07 1.58
N ALA A 32 -5.55 1.15 1.96
CA ALA A 32 -6.83 1.12 2.66
C ALA A 32 -8.03 1.29 1.73
N ASP A 33 -7.81 1.74 0.48
CA ASP A 33 -8.87 1.88 -0.51
C ASP A 33 -9.21 0.51 -1.14
N PRO A 34 -10.44 -0.01 -0.95
CA PRO A 34 -10.82 -1.31 -1.49
C PRO A 34 -10.89 -1.37 -3.02
N VAL A 35 -10.93 -0.23 -3.72
CA VAL A 35 -10.93 -0.21 -5.19
C VAL A 35 -9.54 -0.11 -5.80
N VAL A 36 -8.49 0.09 -4.99
CA VAL A 36 -7.10 0.06 -5.46
C VAL A 36 -6.63 -1.38 -5.64
N ILE A 37 -6.20 -1.70 -6.85
CA ILE A 37 -5.72 -3.03 -7.26
C ILE A 37 -4.19 -3.09 -7.15
N GLU A 38 -3.49 -2.06 -7.64
CA GLU A 38 -2.02 -2.00 -7.69
C GLU A 38 -1.52 -0.61 -7.28
N ILE A 39 -0.37 -0.56 -6.60
CA ILE A 39 0.35 0.65 -6.20
C ILE A 39 1.76 0.58 -6.76
N MET A 40 2.15 1.55 -7.58
CA MET A 40 3.48 1.58 -8.21
C MET A 40 4.16 2.91 -7.96
N VAL A 41 5.36 2.88 -7.38
CA VAL A 41 6.30 4.00 -7.42
C VAL A 41 7.17 3.81 -8.65
N ASN A 42 7.00 4.66 -9.65
CA ASN A 42 7.75 4.55 -10.89
C ASN A 42 9.18 5.13 -10.75
N PRO A 43 10.12 4.76 -11.64
CA PRO A 43 11.49 5.30 -11.62
C PRO A 43 11.58 6.84 -11.73
N ASP A 44 10.57 7.47 -12.32
CA ASP A 44 10.43 8.94 -12.40
C ASP A 44 9.99 9.59 -11.07
N GLY A 45 9.76 8.78 -10.04
CA GLY A 45 9.27 9.16 -8.72
C GLY A 45 7.76 9.33 -8.63
N VAL A 46 7.03 9.19 -9.74
CA VAL A 46 5.57 9.38 -9.76
C VAL A 46 4.87 8.14 -9.22
N LEU A 47 3.98 8.35 -8.25
CA LEU A 47 3.11 7.31 -7.73
C LEU A 47 1.88 7.15 -8.63
N ARG A 48 1.71 5.93 -9.15
CA ARG A 48 0.55 5.49 -9.93
C ARG A 48 -0.25 4.45 -9.18
N LEU A 49 -1.57 4.53 -9.31
CA LEU A 49 -2.51 3.55 -8.77
C LEU A 49 -3.27 2.91 -9.92
N ASP A 50 -3.48 1.61 -9.87
CA ASP A 50 -4.50 0.95 -10.68
C ASP A 50 -5.78 0.82 -9.86
N ARG A 51 -6.89 1.35 -10.35
CA ARG A 51 -8.19 1.35 -9.66
C ARG A 51 -9.24 0.61 -10.46
N LEU A 52 -10.05 -0.18 -9.77
CA LEU A 52 -11.13 -0.97 -10.35
C LEU A 52 -12.13 -0.06 -11.09
N GLY A 53 -12.24 -0.25 -12.41
CA GLY A 53 -13.16 0.50 -13.27
C GLY A 53 -12.62 1.85 -13.80
N GLU A 54 -11.50 2.34 -13.27
CA GLU A 54 -10.83 3.56 -13.74
C GLU A 54 -9.52 3.27 -14.47
N GLY A 55 -8.89 2.11 -14.18
CA GLY A 55 -7.57 1.76 -14.69
C GLY A 55 -6.47 2.54 -13.98
N ARG A 56 -5.36 2.77 -14.69
CA ARG A 56 -4.18 3.41 -14.12
C ARG A 56 -4.34 4.92 -14.05
N ILE A 57 -4.20 5.47 -12.84
CA ILE A 57 -4.26 6.90 -12.55
C ILE A 57 -2.95 7.41 -11.93
N ASP A 58 -2.57 8.65 -12.28
CA ASP A 58 -1.50 9.37 -11.60
C ASP A 58 -2.06 10.04 -10.32
N THR A 59 -1.34 9.92 -9.20
CA THR A 59 -1.77 10.52 -7.93
C THR A 59 -1.30 11.97 -7.74
N GLY A 60 -0.45 12.47 -8.64
CA GLY A 60 0.28 13.74 -8.47
C GLY A 60 1.33 13.71 -7.36
N THR A 61 1.47 12.61 -6.61
CA THR A 61 2.52 12.46 -5.60
C THR A 61 3.83 12.10 -6.28
N LYS A 62 4.88 12.85 -5.95
CA LYS A 62 6.25 12.60 -6.41
C LYS A 62 7.16 12.29 -5.22
N TYR A 63 7.86 11.18 -5.29
CA TYR A 63 8.86 10.78 -4.33
C TYR A 63 10.25 11.24 -4.77
N GLU A 64 11.09 11.56 -3.79
CA GLU A 64 12.50 11.89 -4.05
C GLU A 64 13.25 10.67 -4.56
N PRO A 65 14.32 10.83 -5.36
CA PRO A 65 15.09 9.71 -5.90
C PRO A 65 15.60 8.72 -4.83
N ALA A 66 15.84 9.18 -3.60
CA ALA A 66 16.27 8.34 -2.48
C ALA A 66 15.15 7.40 -1.95
N GLN A 67 13.89 7.66 -2.32
CA GLN A 67 12.71 6.89 -1.91
C GLN A 67 12.19 5.98 -3.03
N VAL A 68 12.72 6.13 -4.24
CA VAL A 68 12.40 5.30 -5.41
C VAL A 68 13.36 4.11 -5.43
N GLU A 69 12.89 2.95 -5.87
CA GLU A 69 13.70 1.74 -6.00
C GLU A 69 14.98 2.01 -6.81
N ARG A 70 16.09 1.40 -6.36
CA ARG A 70 17.41 1.52 -6.99
C ARG A 70 17.70 0.36 -7.93
#